data_AF-A0A955PWX6-F1
#
_entry.id   AF-A0A955PWX6-F1
#
_cell.length_a   1.000
_cell.length_b   1.000
_cell.length_c   1.000
_cell.angle_alpha   90.00
_cell.angle_beta   90.00
_cell.angle_gamma   90.00
#
_symmetry.space_group_name_H-M   'P 1'
#
loop_
_entity.id
_entity.type
_entity.pdbx_description
1 polymer ?
#
loop_
_entity_poly.entity_id
_entity_poly.type
_entity_poly.pdbx_seq_one_letter_code
_entity_poly.pdbx_strand_id
1 'polypeptide(L)'
;MKYCYAQIIVRALLVVNIIVGLGCFKPDVIIPPGHPAEGFVLGPEDVIEVVVWKTPELSRQVVIRPDGKISLALIGDVVASG
;
A
#
# COMPACT_ATOMS: atom_id res chain seq x y z
N MET A 1 -49.51 -17.98 32.11
CA MET A 1 -48.16 -17.47 32.48
C MET A 1 -46.99 -18.08 31.69
N LYS A 2 -47.05 -19.35 31.25
CA LYS A 2 -45.97 -20.04 30.51
C LYS A 2 -45.62 -19.42 29.13
N TYR A 3 -46.61 -18.85 28.43
CA TYR A 3 -46.44 -18.26 27.09
C TYR A 3 -45.77 -16.87 27.08
N CYS A 4 -45.80 -16.13 28.20
CA CYS A 4 -45.13 -14.82 28.29
C CYS A 4 -43.61 -15.00 28.43
N TYR A 5 -43.17 -15.96 29.25
CA TYR A 5 -41.75 -16.29 29.43
C TYR A 5 -41.11 -16.86 28.16
N ALA A 6 -41.84 -17.73 27.43
CA ALA A 6 -41.38 -18.26 26.15
C ALA A 6 -41.23 -17.16 25.07
N GLN A 7 -42.17 -16.21 24.98
CA GLN A 7 -42.07 -15.07 24.05
C GLN A 7 -40.93 -14.11 24.42
N ILE A 8 -40.66 -13.90 25.71
CA ILE A 8 -39.55 -13.08 26.19
C ILE A 8 -38.20 -13.72 25.85
N ILE A 9 -38.04 -15.03 26.06
CA ILE A 9 -36.79 -15.75 25.76
C ILE A 9 -36.49 -15.76 24.26
N VAL A 10 -37.50 -16.05 23.42
CA VAL A 10 -37.30 -16.10 21.95
C VAL A 10 -36.92 -14.74 21.40
N ARG A 11 -37.51 -13.66 21.91
CA ARG A 11 -37.14 -12.29 21.54
C ARG A 11 -35.73 -11.93 22.01
N ALA A 12 -35.33 -12.33 23.22
CA ALA A 12 -33.99 -12.09 23.72
C ALA A 12 -32.91 -12.81 22.89
N LEU A 13 -33.14 -14.07 22.51
CA LEU A 13 -32.22 -14.84 21.67
C LEU A 13 -32.11 -14.28 20.24
N LEU A 14 -33.19 -13.74 19.69
CA LEU A 14 -33.20 -13.11 18.36
C LEU A 14 -32.39 -11.81 18.37
N VAL A 15 -32.51 -10.99 19.43
CA VAL A 15 -31.74 -9.74 19.58
C VAL A 15 -30.24 -10.01 19.76
N VAL A 16 -29.87 -11.05 20.51
CA VAL A 16 -28.46 -11.42 20.71
C VAL A 16 -27.77 -11.81 19.39
N ASN A 17 -28.46 -12.56 18.51
CA ASN A 17 -27.90 -12.94 17.20
C ASN A 17 -27.69 -11.73 16.27
N ILE A 18 -28.58 -10.73 16.34
CA ILE A 18 -28.44 -9.48 15.56
C ILE A 18 -27.23 -8.66 16.05
N ILE A 19 -27.00 -8.59 17.37
CA ILE A 19 -25.88 -7.84 17.95
C ILE A 19 -24.54 -8.47 17.57
N VAL A 20 -24.45 -9.80 17.55
CA VAL A 20 -23.20 -10.53 17.22
C VAL A 20 -22.90 -10.47 15.72
N GLY A 21 -23.91 -10.44 14.85
CA GLY A 21 -23.74 -10.43 13.39
C GLY A 21 -23.28 -9.09 12.78
N LEU A 22 -23.37 -7.98 13.51
CA LEU A 22 -22.94 -6.64 13.06
C LEU A 22 -21.50 -6.27 13.47
N GLY A 23 -20.80 -7.17 14.15
CA GLY A 23 -19.39 -6.99 14.46
C GLY A 23 -18.53 -7.10 13.20
N CYS A 24 -18.07 -5.97 12.67
CA CYS A 24 -16.95 -5.94 11.74
C CYS A 24 -15.68 -6.26 12.54
N PHE A 25 -15.40 -7.54 12.78
CA PHE A 25 -14.15 -7.99 13.39
C PHE A 25 -13.03 -7.72 12.39
N LYS A 26 -12.49 -6.50 12.40
CA LYS A 26 -11.26 -6.16 11.70
C LYS A 26 -10.14 -6.72 12.58
N PRO A 27 -9.46 -7.81 12.20
CA PRO A 27 -8.25 -8.19 12.91
C PRO A 27 -7.29 -7.01 12.82
N ASP A 28 -6.91 -6.47 13.96
CA ASP A 28 -5.85 -5.48 14.04
C ASP A 28 -4.55 -6.22 13.68
N VAL A 29 -4.17 -6.13 12.40
CA VAL A 29 -2.83 -6.52 11.99
C VAL A 29 -1.90 -5.49 12.59
N ILE A 30 -1.17 -5.91 13.62
CA ILE A 30 -0.09 -5.12 14.22
C ILE A 30 1.03 -5.05 13.17
N ILE A 31 0.93 -4.09 12.26
CA ILE A 31 2.05 -3.72 11.38
C ILE A 31 3.06 -3.02 12.30
N PRO A 32 4.31 -3.51 12.42
CA PRO A 32 5.34 -2.76 13.13
C PRO A 32 5.44 -1.36 12.52
N PRO A 33 5.83 -0.32 13.28
CA PRO A 33 6.00 1.03 12.75
C PRO A 33 7.26 1.12 11.85
N GLY A 34 7.29 0.33 10.77
CA GLY A 34 7.93 0.72 9.53
C GLY A 34 6.84 1.40 8.72
N HIS A 35 7.07 2.65 8.31
CA HIS A 35 6.15 3.41 7.48
C HIS A 35 5.54 2.50 6.41
N PRO A 36 4.21 2.49 6.19
CA PRO A 36 3.64 1.80 5.04
C PRO A 36 4.42 2.31 3.84
N ALA A 37 5.19 1.45 3.16
CA ALA A 37 6.25 1.83 2.24
C ALA A 37 5.82 2.99 1.34
N GLU A 38 6.05 4.21 1.82
CA GLU A 38 5.91 5.42 1.04
C GLU A 38 7.05 5.24 0.05
N GLY A 39 6.68 5.01 -1.22
CA GLY A 39 7.66 4.69 -2.25
C GLY A 39 8.83 5.66 -2.14
N PHE A 40 10.06 5.15 -2.23
CA PHE A 40 11.23 5.99 -2.14
C PHE A 40 11.22 7.00 -3.29
N VAL A 41 11.12 8.28 -2.95
CA VAL A 41 11.13 9.38 -3.92
C VAL A 41 12.57 9.73 -4.24
N LEU A 42 12.91 9.66 -5.52
CA LEU A 42 14.23 9.99 -6.03
C LEU A 42 14.48 11.50 -5.98
N GLY A 43 15.60 11.90 -5.40
CA GLY A 43 16.02 13.28 -5.26
C GLY A 43 17.02 13.73 -6.33
N PRO A 44 17.25 15.04 -6.49
CA PRO A 44 18.41 15.55 -7.20
C PRO A 44 19.71 14.98 -6.63
N GLU A 45 20.71 14.79 -7.48
CA GLU A 45 22.05 14.26 -7.10
C GLU A 45 22.09 12.76 -6.73
N ASP A 46 20.96 12.06 -6.77
CA ASP A 46 20.93 10.61 -6.60
C ASP A 46 21.60 9.88 -7.78
N VAL A 47 22.31 8.80 -7.46
CA VAL A 47 22.98 7.94 -8.45
C VAL A 47 22.17 6.67 -8.62
N ILE A 48 21.67 6.43 -9.83
CA ILE A 48 20.88 5.25 -10.19
C ILE A 48 21.53 4.46 -11.31
N GLU A 49 21.34 3.16 -11.31
CA GLU A 49 21.75 2.28 -12.40
C GLU A 49 20.54 1.94 -13.27
N VAL A 50 20.61 2.28 -14.56
CA VAL A 50 19.57 1.93 -15.52
C VAL A 50 20.03 0.69 -16.28
N VAL A 51 19.28 -0.40 -16.17
CA VAL A 51 19.58 -1.66 -16.84
C VAL A 51 18.60 -1.91 -17.99
N VAL A 52 19.13 -2.01 -19.21
CA VAL A 52 18.34 -2.34 -20.41
C VAL A 52 18.53 -3.81 -20.74
N TRP A 53 17.44 -4.58 -20.72
CA TRP A 53 17.49 -6.00 -21.01
C TRP A 53 18.00 -6.27 -22.44
N LYS A 54 18.89 -7.26 -22.58
CA LYS A 54 19.57 -7.65 -23.85
C LYS A 54 20.48 -6.58 -24.48
N THR A 55 20.66 -5.42 -23.85
CA THR A 55 21.42 -4.31 -24.43
C THR A 55 22.35 -3.67 -23.38
N PRO A 56 23.41 -4.37 -22.94
CA PRO A 56 24.27 -3.91 -21.85
C PRO A 56 25.06 -2.63 -22.19
N GLU A 57 25.27 -2.34 -23.47
CA GLU A 57 25.88 -1.10 -23.96
C GLU A 57 25.06 0.17 -23.64
N LEU A 58 23.75 0.01 -23.39
CA LEU A 58 22.87 1.08 -22.93
C LEU A 58 22.69 1.09 -21.42
N SER A 59 23.10 0.03 -20.73
CA SER A 59 23.03 -0.05 -19.28
C SER A 59 24.16 0.77 -18.68
N ARG A 60 23.82 1.82 -17.94
CA ARG A 60 24.81 2.69 -17.32
C ARG A 60 24.28 3.33 -16.04
N GLN A 61 25.22 3.68 -15.18
CA GLN A 61 24.97 4.47 -14.00
C GLN A 61 24.86 5.95 -14.38
N VAL A 62 23.81 6.61 -13.89
CA VAL A 62 23.50 8.01 -14.18
C VAL A 62 23.13 8.75 -12.90
N VAL A 63 23.43 10.05 -12.88
CA VAL A 63 23.05 10.95 -11.79
C VAL A 63 21.80 11.74 -12.17
N ILE A 64 20.89 11.94 -11.21
CA ILE A 64 19.73 12.81 -11.37
C ILE A 64 20.19 14.26 -11.34
N ARG A 65 19.95 14.98 -12.43
CA ARG A 65 20.30 16.40 -12.54
C ARG A 65 19.42 17.26 -11.60
N PRO A 66 19.81 18.50 -11.28
CA PRO A 66 19.01 19.42 -10.45
C PRO A 66 17.61 19.73 -11.00
N ASP A 67 17.36 19.45 -12.28
CA ASP A 67 16.05 19.57 -12.92
C ASP A 67 15.16 18.33 -12.74
N GLY A 68 15.62 17.32 -12.00
CA GLY A 68 14.90 16.07 -11.73
C GLY A 68 14.91 15.08 -12.89
N LYS A 69 15.77 15.29 -13.89
CA LYS A 69 15.86 14.45 -15.09
C LYS A 69 17.15 13.66 -15.16
N ILE A 70 17.09 12.54 -15.88
CA ILE A 70 18.25 11.75 -16.30
C ILE A 70 18.40 11.82 -17.82
N SER A 71 19.63 11.92 -18.31
CA SER A 71 19.92 11.91 -19.74
C SER A 71 20.39 10.51 -20.17
N LEU A 72 19.63 9.87 -21.07
CA LEU A 72 19.88 8.57 -21.68
C LEU A 72 20.32 8.73 -23.15
N ALA A 73 21.15 7.80 -23.65
CA ALA A 73 21.81 7.97 -24.95
C ALA A 73 20.86 7.95 -26.16
N LEU A 74 19.77 7.18 -26.09
CA LEU A 74 18.82 7.02 -27.21
C LEU A 74 17.50 7.78 -27.01
N ILE A 75 17.07 7.93 -25.76
CA ILE A 75 15.78 8.54 -25.41
C ILE A 75 15.92 10.02 -25.03
N GLY A 76 17.15 10.49 -24.77
CA GLY A 76 17.39 11.84 -24.28
C GLY A 76 16.97 11.97 -22.81
N ASP A 77 16.25 13.04 -22.48
CA ASP A 77 15.93 13.38 -21.10
C ASP A 77 14.63 12.73 -20.62
N VAL A 78 14.69 12.01 -19.50
CA VAL A 78 13.56 11.37 -18.84
C VAL A 78 13.38 11.95 -17.44
N VAL A 79 12.13 12.23 -17.04
CA VAL A 79 11.81 12.67 -15.67
C VAL A 79 11.97 11.48 -14.73
N ALA A 80 12.82 11.63 -13.72
CA ALA A 80 13.13 10.57 -12.74
C ALA A 80 12.79 10.96 -11.29
N SER A 81 12.76 12.26 -10.99
CA SER A 81 12.36 12.78 -9.67
C SER A 81 10.85 13.05 -9.62
N GLY A 82 10.20 12.61 -8.54
CA GLY A 82 8.75 12.73 -8.32
C GLY A 82 8.23 11.79 -7.24
#